data_AF-A0A327NCC9-F1
#
_entry.id   AF-A0A327NCC9-F1
#
_cell.length_a   1.000
_cell.length_b   1.000
_cell.length_c   1.000
_cell.angle_alpha   90.00
_cell.angle_beta   90.00
_cell.angle_gamma   90.00
#
_symmetry.space_group_name_H-M   'P 1'
#
loop_
_entity.id
_entity.type
_entity.pdbx_description
1 polymer ?
#
loop_
_entity_poly.entity_id
_entity_poly.type
_entity_poly.pdbx_seq_one_letter_code
_entity_poly.pdbx_strand_id
1 'polypeptide(L)'
;MKSKFVALVILQLFFIVSCKTKEQVEADRLSGGWIITEAAYSQRGSNQVDSTITYSKSVFDFGSCKLTTSNRECFGYYSFNGVKRTAVSYGISVSENKLNISPVDQNNREGIDLTGSFQIEKVNEKLMYLYGPAGYTDEKGKFHLQALDIKLTLIR
;
A
#
# COMPACT_ATOMS: atom_id res chain seq x y z
N MET A 1 30.47 -6.91 64.88
CA MET A 1 29.60 -7.79 64.08
C MET A 1 29.03 -6.99 62.92
N LYS A 2 28.99 -7.59 61.73
CA LYS A 2 28.89 -6.93 60.42
C LYS A 2 27.44 -6.50 60.08
N SER A 3 27.35 -5.28 59.56
CA SER A 3 26.22 -4.65 58.86
C SER A 3 25.62 -5.54 57.77
N LYS A 4 24.28 -5.48 57.59
CA LYS A 4 23.63 -5.64 56.28
C LYS A 4 22.39 -4.74 56.19
N PHE A 5 22.60 -3.56 55.61
CA PHE A 5 21.58 -2.78 54.90
C PHE A 5 20.95 -3.67 53.81
N VAL A 6 19.64 -3.86 53.86
CA VAL A 6 18.88 -4.45 52.76
C VAL A 6 18.52 -3.31 51.82
N ALA A 7 19.30 -3.14 50.76
CA ALA A 7 18.96 -2.27 49.65
C ALA A 7 17.83 -2.93 48.84
N LEU A 8 16.64 -2.34 48.90
CA LEU A 8 15.51 -2.65 48.03
C LEU A 8 15.88 -2.17 46.61
N VAL A 9 16.34 -3.08 45.77
CA VAL A 9 16.54 -2.81 44.33
C VAL A 9 15.16 -2.72 43.70
N ILE A 10 14.65 -1.49 43.55
CA ILE A 10 13.52 -1.18 42.69
C ILE A 10 14.01 -1.37 41.25
N LEU A 11 13.82 -2.58 40.73
CA LEU A 11 14.01 -2.88 39.31
C LEU A 11 12.92 -2.12 38.55
N GLN A 12 13.25 -0.90 38.11
CA GLN A 12 12.46 -0.16 37.14
C GLN A 12 12.42 -0.96 35.83
N LEU A 13 11.34 -1.74 35.68
CA LEU A 13 10.88 -2.25 34.40
C LEU A 13 10.61 -1.03 33.52
N PHE A 14 11.58 -0.70 32.65
CA PHE A 14 11.33 0.10 31.47
C PHE A 14 10.26 -0.61 30.67
N PHE A 15 9.01 -0.18 30.82
CA PHE A 15 7.97 -0.37 29.82
C PHE A 15 8.47 0.32 28.55
N ILE A 16 9.25 -0.40 27.74
CA ILE A 16 9.48 -0.06 26.35
C ILE A 16 8.14 -0.33 25.66
N VAL A 17 7.19 0.59 25.83
CA VAL A 17 6.04 0.69 24.93
C VAL A 17 6.66 0.99 23.58
N SER A 18 6.83 -0.04 22.76
CA SER A 18 7.29 0.11 21.38
C SER A 18 6.24 0.93 20.64
N CYS A 19 6.42 2.25 20.65
CA CYS A 19 5.56 3.16 19.94
C CYS A 19 5.82 2.90 18.45
N LYS A 20 4.87 2.24 17.79
CA LYS A 20 4.92 2.00 16.34
C LYS A 20 5.02 3.35 15.64
N THR A 21 5.85 3.45 14.60
CA THR A 21 5.87 4.64 13.77
C THR A 21 4.51 4.83 13.09
N LYS A 22 4.19 6.05 12.68
CA LYS A 22 2.92 6.31 11.97
C LYS A 22 2.81 5.46 10.70
N GLU A 23 3.91 5.26 10.00
CA GLU A 23 4.00 4.40 8.81
C GLU A 23 3.71 2.94 9.18
N GLN A 24 4.23 2.43 10.30
CA GLN A 24 3.94 1.06 10.75
C GLN A 24 2.46 0.90 11.10
N VAL A 25 1.87 1.86 11.84
CA VAL A 25 0.44 1.83 12.17
C VAL A 25 -0.40 1.82 10.89
N GLU A 26 -0.01 2.61 9.89
CA GLU A 26 -0.73 2.67 8.62
C GLU A 26 -0.56 1.40 7.77
N ALA A 27 0.64 0.82 7.77
CA ALA A 27 0.92 -0.48 7.14
C ALA A 27 0.05 -1.59 7.75
N ASP A 28 -0.01 -1.64 9.09
CA ASP A 28 -0.86 -2.61 9.81
C ASP A 28 -2.34 -2.42 9.44
N ARG A 29 -2.80 -1.17 9.32
CA ARG A 29 -4.19 -0.87 8.96
C ARG A 29 -4.55 -1.28 7.53
N LEU A 30 -3.62 -1.09 6.60
CA LEU A 30 -3.79 -1.48 5.20
C LEU A 30 -3.73 -2.98 4.99
N SER A 31 -3.01 -3.71 5.84
CA SER A 31 -2.72 -5.12 5.66
C SER A 31 -3.96 -5.99 5.43
N GLY A 32 -3.80 -7.00 4.58
CA GLY A 32 -4.84 -7.94 4.16
C GLY A 32 -5.36 -7.69 2.74
N GLY A 33 -6.33 -8.52 2.36
CA GLY A 33 -6.94 -8.49 1.04
C GLY A 33 -8.02 -7.42 0.92
N TRP A 34 -7.93 -6.63 -0.14
CA TRP A 34 -8.94 -5.67 -0.58
C TRP A 34 -9.46 -6.07 -1.95
N ILE A 35 -10.76 -5.93 -2.15
CA ILE A 35 -11.40 -6.16 -3.44
C ILE A 35 -11.38 -4.86 -4.21
N ILE A 36 -10.77 -4.86 -5.39
CA ILE A 36 -10.87 -3.73 -6.34
C ILE A 36 -12.19 -3.92 -7.09
N THR A 37 -13.13 -3.00 -6.89
CA THR A 37 -14.47 -3.08 -7.50
C THR A 37 -14.59 -2.21 -8.75
N GLU A 38 -13.79 -1.15 -8.83
CA GLU A 38 -13.88 -0.16 -9.88
C GLU A 38 -12.52 0.50 -10.17
N ALA A 39 -12.28 0.84 -11.43
CA ALA A 39 -11.28 1.80 -11.87
C ALA A 39 -11.98 2.89 -12.70
N ALA A 40 -11.97 4.13 -12.20
CA ALA A 40 -12.41 5.31 -12.94
C ALA A 40 -11.20 6.05 -13.50
N TYR A 41 -11.24 6.41 -14.77
CA TYR A 41 -10.17 7.10 -15.48
C TYR A 41 -10.59 8.52 -15.81
N SER A 42 -9.66 9.46 -15.65
CA SER A 42 -9.82 10.84 -16.07
C SER A 42 -8.56 11.32 -16.79
N GLN A 43 -8.70 12.30 -17.68
CA GLN A 43 -7.54 13.06 -18.15
C GLN A 43 -6.73 13.58 -16.96
N ARG A 44 -5.41 13.53 -17.06
CA ARG A 44 -4.54 13.98 -15.97
C ARG A 44 -4.84 15.44 -15.60
N GLY A 45 -5.09 15.67 -14.31
CA GLY A 45 -5.47 16.99 -13.79
C GLY A 45 -6.93 17.40 -14.03
N SER A 46 -7.75 16.51 -14.62
CA SER A 46 -9.19 16.69 -14.75
C SER A 46 -9.94 16.01 -13.61
N ASN A 47 -10.98 16.69 -13.13
CA ASN A 47 -11.93 16.13 -12.16
C ASN A 47 -13.10 15.40 -12.86
N GLN A 48 -13.16 15.43 -14.18
CA GLN A 48 -14.19 14.74 -14.96
C GLN A 48 -13.75 13.31 -15.25
N VAL A 49 -14.59 12.34 -14.90
CA VAL A 49 -14.38 10.93 -15.24
C VAL A 49 -14.72 10.72 -16.72
N ASP A 50 -13.76 10.19 -17.48
CA ASP A 50 -13.90 9.87 -18.90
C ASP A 50 -14.46 8.47 -19.11
N SER A 51 -14.05 7.51 -18.28
CA SER A 51 -14.50 6.12 -18.37
C SER A 51 -14.37 5.39 -17.04
N THR A 52 -15.15 4.33 -16.89
CA THR A 52 -15.18 3.50 -15.69
C THR A 52 -15.18 2.03 -16.08
N ILE A 53 -14.36 1.23 -15.40
CA ILE A 53 -14.32 -0.23 -15.52
C ILE A 53 -14.70 -0.83 -14.17
N THR A 54 -15.71 -1.69 -14.16
CA THR A 54 -16.10 -2.46 -12.98
C THR A 54 -15.45 -3.84 -13.01
N TYR A 55 -15.02 -4.31 -11.85
CA TYR A 55 -14.36 -5.60 -11.69
C TYR A 55 -15.14 -6.52 -10.74
N SER A 56 -15.21 -7.80 -11.10
CA SER A 56 -15.88 -8.82 -10.27
C SER A 56 -14.91 -9.73 -9.51
N LYS A 57 -13.62 -9.77 -9.90
CA LYS A 57 -12.61 -10.69 -9.36
C LYS A 57 -11.22 -10.03 -9.22
N SER A 58 -11.18 -8.73 -9.01
CA SER A 58 -9.91 -7.99 -8.85
C SER A 58 -9.59 -7.79 -7.37
N VAL A 59 -8.31 -7.94 -7.02
CA VAL A 59 -7.85 -7.85 -5.64
C VAL A 59 -6.55 -7.06 -5.53
N PHE A 60 -6.36 -6.42 -4.39
CA PHE A 60 -5.08 -5.91 -3.92
C PHE A 60 -4.84 -6.49 -2.53
N ASP A 61 -3.79 -7.28 -2.36
CA ASP A 61 -3.39 -7.83 -1.07
C ASP A 61 -2.17 -7.08 -0.56
N PHE A 62 -2.36 -6.32 0.52
CA PHE A 62 -1.28 -5.63 1.22
C PHE A 62 -0.68 -6.58 2.25
N GLY A 63 0.49 -7.15 1.96
CA GLY A 63 1.11 -8.08 2.89
C GLY A 63 1.59 -7.40 4.16
N SER A 64 1.38 -8.07 5.30
CA SER A 64 1.86 -7.59 6.59
C SER A 64 3.39 -7.49 6.61
N CYS A 65 3.91 -6.45 7.25
CA CYS A 65 5.34 -6.14 7.27
C CYS A 65 5.73 -5.49 8.59
N LYS A 66 7.02 -5.55 8.90
CA LYS A 66 7.61 -4.76 9.98
C LYS A 66 8.59 -3.76 9.39
N LEU A 67 8.18 -2.49 9.43
CA LEU A 67 9.00 -1.36 9.05
C LEU A 67 10.05 -1.10 10.12
N THR A 68 11.29 -0.91 9.67
CA THR A 68 12.44 -0.56 10.50
C THR A 68 13.17 0.60 9.86
N THR A 69 14.29 1.04 10.43
CA THR A 69 15.14 2.03 9.77
C THR A 69 15.70 1.52 8.44
N SER A 70 15.99 0.22 8.35
CA SER A 70 16.56 -0.46 7.17
C SER A 70 15.53 -1.07 6.23
N ASN A 71 14.32 -1.36 6.70
CA ASN A 71 13.23 -1.87 5.89
C ASN A 71 12.09 -0.85 5.85
N ARG A 72 11.93 -0.17 4.72
CA ARG A 72 10.94 0.90 4.53
C ARG A 72 9.80 0.50 3.60
N GLU A 73 9.81 -0.73 3.12
CA GLU A 73 8.84 -1.25 2.17
C GLU A 73 8.16 -2.50 2.72
N CYS A 74 6.97 -2.72 2.22
CA CYS A 74 6.16 -3.91 2.45
C CYS A 74 5.94 -4.57 1.10
N PHE A 75 5.50 -5.83 1.12
CA PHE A 75 5.29 -6.59 -0.10
C PHE A 75 3.86 -7.06 -0.17
N GLY A 76 3.33 -7.18 -1.38
CA GLY A 76 1.98 -7.61 -1.63
C GLY A 76 1.81 -8.07 -3.06
N TYR A 77 0.56 -8.14 -3.50
CA TYR A 77 0.27 -8.36 -4.91
C TYR A 77 -1.07 -7.72 -5.27
N TYR A 78 -1.26 -7.47 -6.56
CA TYR A 78 -2.57 -7.17 -7.11
C TYR A 78 -2.89 -8.12 -8.26
N SER A 79 -4.18 -8.28 -8.55
CA SER A 79 -4.66 -9.02 -9.70
C SER A 79 -5.92 -8.36 -10.23
N PHE A 80 -6.00 -8.18 -11.55
CA PHE A 80 -7.21 -7.74 -12.21
C PHE A 80 -7.92 -8.94 -12.85
N ASN A 81 -9.22 -9.08 -12.59
CA ASN A 81 -10.09 -10.15 -13.11
C ASN A 81 -9.61 -11.59 -12.85
N GLY A 82 -8.81 -11.80 -11.82
CA GLY A 82 -8.33 -13.13 -11.42
C GLY A 82 -7.41 -13.82 -12.42
N VAL A 83 -6.84 -13.09 -13.39
CA VAL A 83 -6.00 -13.66 -14.44
C VAL A 83 -4.60 -13.98 -13.90
N LYS A 84 -3.92 -12.95 -13.39
CA LYS A 84 -2.51 -13.02 -13.00
C LYS A 84 -2.25 -12.16 -11.77
N ARG A 85 -1.40 -12.63 -10.87
CA ARG A 85 -0.94 -11.87 -9.71
C ARG A 85 0.36 -11.16 -10.06
N THR A 86 0.36 -9.85 -9.90
CA THR A 86 1.55 -9.02 -10.02
C THR A 86 2.08 -8.76 -8.61
N ALA A 87 3.25 -9.31 -8.28
CA ALA A 87 3.92 -9.01 -7.02
C ALA A 87 4.40 -7.56 -6.99
N VAL A 88 4.22 -6.89 -5.85
CA VAL A 88 4.62 -5.50 -5.66
C VAL A 88 5.38 -5.31 -4.35
N SER A 89 6.36 -4.41 -4.35
CA SER A 89 6.74 -3.70 -3.14
C SER A 89 5.94 -2.40 -3.05
N TYR A 90 5.65 -1.97 -1.84
CA TYR A 90 5.01 -0.69 -1.59
C TYR A 90 5.60 0.02 -0.37
N GLY A 91 5.72 1.34 -0.50
CA GLY A 91 6.14 2.25 0.58
C GLY A 91 5.00 3.19 0.96
N ILE A 92 4.88 3.52 2.24
CA ILE A 92 3.83 4.41 2.76
C ILE A 92 4.47 5.70 3.27
N SER A 93 3.97 6.85 2.80
CA SER A 93 4.30 8.17 3.34
C SER A 93 3.07 8.76 4.01
N VAL A 94 3.03 8.75 5.34
CA VAL A 94 1.87 9.26 6.10
C VAL A 94 1.78 10.79 6.03
N SER A 95 2.91 11.50 6.00
CA SER A 95 2.94 12.97 5.90
C SER A 95 2.39 13.48 4.58
N GLU A 96 2.54 12.71 3.50
CA GLU A 96 2.00 13.04 2.18
C GLU A 96 0.68 12.32 1.89
N ASN A 97 0.30 11.39 2.76
CA ASN A 97 -0.86 10.50 2.57
C ASN A 97 -0.79 9.74 1.22
N LYS A 98 0.40 9.18 0.93
CA LYS A 98 0.71 8.48 -0.31
C LYS A 98 1.17 7.04 -0.11
N LEU A 99 0.88 6.22 -1.11
CA LEU A 99 1.36 4.88 -1.32
C LEU A 99 2.20 4.85 -2.60
N ASN A 100 3.48 4.51 -2.49
CA ASN A 100 4.34 4.27 -3.66
C ASN A 100 4.31 2.78 -3.97
N ILE A 101 3.87 2.40 -5.16
CA ILE A 101 3.77 1.00 -5.60
C ILE A 101 4.82 0.75 -6.68
N SER A 102 5.60 -0.31 -6.50
CA SER A 102 6.66 -0.74 -7.42
C SER A 102 6.53 -2.25 -7.68
N PRO A 103 6.12 -2.69 -8.87
CA PRO A 103 6.03 -4.12 -9.14
C PRO A 103 7.41 -4.77 -9.19
N VAL A 104 7.55 -5.91 -8.50
CA VAL A 104 8.83 -6.61 -8.27
C VAL A 104 9.34 -7.28 -9.55
N ASP A 105 8.43 -7.76 -10.40
CA ASP A 105 8.75 -8.35 -11.69
C ASP A 105 8.23 -7.45 -12.83
N GLN A 106 9.14 -6.99 -13.69
CA GLN A 106 8.82 -6.14 -14.85
C GLN A 106 8.42 -6.94 -16.08
N ASN A 107 8.80 -8.22 -16.15
CA ASN A 107 8.65 -9.06 -17.33
C ASN A 107 7.32 -9.84 -17.34
N ASN A 108 6.55 -9.75 -16.25
CA ASN A 108 5.37 -10.59 -16.04
C ASN A 108 4.08 -9.78 -15.88
N ARG A 109 3.99 -8.64 -16.57
CA ARG A 109 2.88 -7.68 -16.44
C ARG A 109 1.97 -7.75 -17.66
N GLU A 110 0.68 -7.96 -17.44
CA GLU A 110 -0.36 -7.84 -18.47
C GLU A 110 -1.48 -6.96 -17.92
N GLY A 111 -1.93 -5.99 -18.73
CA GLY A 111 -3.03 -5.09 -18.38
C GLY A 111 -2.60 -3.85 -17.59
N ILE A 112 -3.41 -3.46 -16.60
CA ILE A 112 -3.22 -2.24 -15.80
C ILE A 112 -1.98 -2.39 -14.92
N ASP A 113 -1.08 -1.41 -15.03
CA ASP A 113 0.11 -1.32 -14.21
C ASP A 113 -0.04 -0.20 -13.18
N LEU A 114 0.02 -0.59 -11.90
CA LEU A 114 -0.08 0.31 -10.76
C LEU A 114 1.28 0.86 -10.31
N THR A 115 2.31 0.87 -11.17
CA THR A 115 3.60 1.50 -10.86
C THR A 115 3.42 3.00 -10.67
N GLY A 116 3.79 3.53 -9.50
CA GLY A 116 3.79 4.96 -9.25
C GLY A 116 3.38 5.37 -7.84
N SER A 117 3.13 6.66 -7.68
CA SER A 117 2.71 7.26 -6.41
C SER A 117 1.20 7.51 -6.42
N PHE A 118 0.51 6.93 -5.45
CA PHE A 118 -0.93 6.99 -5.30
C PHE A 118 -1.29 7.76 -4.04
N GLN A 119 -2.15 8.77 -4.16
CA GLN A 119 -2.82 9.37 -3.02
C GLN A 119 -3.80 8.37 -2.42
N ILE A 120 -3.77 8.25 -1.10
CA ILE A 120 -4.69 7.38 -0.37
C ILE A 120 -5.84 8.23 0.16
N GLU A 121 -7.06 8.00 -0.29
CA GLU A 121 -8.25 8.64 0.30
C GLU A 121 -9.06 7.58 1.03
N LYS A 122 -9.05 7.64 2.37
CA LYS A 122 -9.79 6.68 3.20
C LYS A 122 -11.09 7.28 3.67
N VAL A 123 -12.18 6.63 3.28
CA VAL A 123 -13.52 6.98 3.74
C VAL A 123 -13.76 6.35 5.11
N ASN A 124 -13.40 5.08 5.27
CA ASN A 124 -13.48 4.35 6.54
C ASN A 124 -12.58 3.09 6.50
N GLU A 125 -12.75 2.20 7.48
CA GLU A 125 -12.01 0.94 7.52
C GLU A 125 -12.33 -0.01 6.36
N LYS A 126 -13.52 0.05 5.78
CA LYS A 126 -14.01 -0.86 4.74
C LYS A 126 -13.92 -0.31 3.32
N LEU A 127 -13.63 0.98 3.17
CA LEU A 127 -13.65 1.67 1.88
C LEU A 127 -12.47 2.63 1.77
N MET A 128 -11.71 2.45 0.69
CA MET A 128 -10.55 3.24 0.34
C MET A 128 -10.54 3.53 -1.15
N TYR A 129 -10.07 4.73 -1.51
CA TYR A 129 -9.70 5.06 -2.88
C TYR A 129 -8.19 5.22 -2.99
N LEU A 130 -7.64 4.71 -4.09
CA LEU A 130 -6.28 5.01 -4.51
C LEU A 130 -6.34 5.85 -5.78
N TYR A 131 -5.78 7.05 -5.74
CA TYR A 131 -5.73 7.96 -6.88
C TYR A 131 -4.29 8.14 -7.34
N GLY A 132 -3.98 7.84 -8.60
CA GLY A 132 -2.62 7.94 -9.09
C GLY A 132 -2.52 7.86 -10.60
N PRO A 133 -1.30 7.72 -11.14
CA PRO A 133 -1.09 7.62 -12.57
C PRO A 133 -1.67 6.30 -13.10
N ALA A 134 -2.35 6.36 -14.24
CA ALA A 134 -2.63 5.18 -15.03
C ALA A 134 -1.41 4.84 -15.90
N GLY A 135 -1.04 3.58 -15.94
CA GLY A 135 -0.03 3.08 -16.86
C GLY A 135 -0.30 1.65 -17.29
N TYR A 136 0.49 1.20 -18.26
CA TYR A 136 0.52 -0.19 -18.69
C TYR A 136 1.98 -0.59 -18.93
N THR A 137 2.26 -1.89 -18.84
CA THR A 137 3.53 -2.42 -19.31
C THR A 137 3.32 -3.13 -20.63
N ASP A 138 4.18 -2.84 -21.61
CA ASP A 138 4.14 -3.49 -22.92
C ASP A 138 4.73 -4.92 -22.88
N GLU A 139 4.62 -5.63 -24.00
CA GLU A 139 5.13 -7.01 -24.16
C GLU A 139 6.66 -7.13 -23.95
N LYS A 140 7.38 -6.00 -23.93
CA LYS A 140 8.83 -5.93 -23.70
C LYS A 140 9.18 -5.60 -22.25
N GLY A 141 8.18 -5.53 -21.36
CA GLY A 141 8.38 -5.19 -19.95
C GLY A 141 8.60 -3.70 -19.70
N LYS A 142 8.39 -2.83 -20.70
CA LYS A 142 8.54 -1.38 -20.54
C LYS A 142 7.23 -0.76 -20.05
N PHE A 143 7.33 -0.01 -18.95
CA PHE A 143 6.22 0.78 -18.43
C PHE A 143 5.98 2.04 -19.28
N HIS A 144 4.72 2.27 -19.63
CA HIS A 144 4.24 3.45 -20.34
C HIS A 144 3.19 4.14 -19.48
N LEU A 145 3.47 5.39 -19.12
CA LEU A 145 2.48 6.26 -18.50
C LEU A 145 1.45 6.67 -19.54
N GLN A 146 0.17 6.49 -19.20
CA GLN A 146 -0.91 7.07 -19.97
C GLN A 146 -1.05 8.55 -19.58
N ALA A 147 -1.68 9.35 -20.44
CA ALA A 147 -2.07 10.73 -20.12
C ALA A 147 -3.31 10.79 -19.19
N LEU A 148 -3.58 9.69 -18.48
CA LEU A 148 -4.72 9.51 -17.61
C LEU A 148 -4.26 9.36 -16.16
N ASP A 149 -5.15 9.74 -15.25
CA ASP A 149 -5.12 9.33 -13.86
C ASP A 149 -6.19 8.25 -13.63
N ILE A 150 -5.95 7.38 -12.65
CA ILE A 150 -6.84 6.30 -12.26
C ILE A 150 -7.25 6.48 -10.80
N LYS A 151 -8.54 6.36 -10.54
CA LYS A 151 -9.12 6.21 -9.21
C LYS A 151 -9.60 4.77 -9.04
N LEU A 152 -8.93 4.01 -8.19
CA LEU A 152 -9.35 2.68 -7.81
C LEU A 152 -10.29 2.76 -6.60
N THR A 153 -11.37 2.00 -6.63
CA THR A 153 -12.27 1.80 -5.48
C THR A 153 -12.00 0.43 -4.87
N LEU A 154 -11.54 0.42 -3.62
CA LEU A 154 -11.16 -0.77 -2.87
C LEU A 154 -12.09 -0.96 -1.67
N ILE A 155 -12.60 -2.17 -1.48
CA ILE A 155 -13.44 -2.56 -0.34
C ILE A 155 -12.88 -3.74 0.44
N ARG A 156 -13.20 -3.80 1.74
CA ARG A 156 -12.94 -4.97 2.60
C ARG A 156 -14.10 -5.27 3.54
#